data_AF-A0A2E1S3S4-F1
#
_entry.id   AF-A0A2E1S3S4-F1
#
_cell.length_a   1.000
_cell.length_b   1.000
_cell.length_c   1.000
_cell.angle_alpha   90.00
_cell.angle_beta   90.00
_cell.angle_gamma   90.00
#
_symmetry.space_group_name_H-M   'P 1'
#
loop_
_entity.id
_entity.type
_entity.pdbx_description
1 polymer ?
#
loop_
_entity_poly.entity_id
_entity_poly.type
_entity_poly.pdbx_seq_one_letter_code
_entity_poly.pdbx_strand_id
1 'polypeptide(L)' 'MELFLITFGLLFLAVAGISIKIWGKKNGEFAGTCASQSPFLNKDNQPCGLCGKMPEETECKNTTTFYN' A
#
# COMPACT_ATOMS: atom_id res chain seq x y z
N MET A 1 -8.56 -13.47 -28.33
CA MET A 1 -7.11 -13.47 -28.05
C MET A 1 -6.57 -12.07 -27.78
N GLU A 2 -7.04 -11.03 -28.48
CA GLU A 2 -6.56 -9.65 -28.27
C GLU A 2 -6.82 -9.11 -26.86
N LEU A 3 -8.02 -9.33 -26.32
CA LEU A 3 -8.36 -8.92 -24.96
C LEU A 3 -7.40 -9.52 -23.91
N PHE A 4 -7.01 -10.78 -24.12
CA PHE A 4 -6.09 -11.49 -23.23
C PHE A 4 -4.71 -10.82 -23.22
N LEU A 5 -4.18 -10.46 -24.38
CA LEU A 5 -2.89 -9.77 -24.50
C LEU A 5 -2.93 -8.38 -23.85
N ILE A 6 -4.02 -7.63 -24.05
CA ILE A 6 -4.19 -6.30 -23.45
C ILE A 6 -4.29 -6.39 -21.93
N THR A 7 -5.06 -7.33 -21.39
CA THR A 7 -5.20 -7.52 -19.94
C THR A 7 -3.86 -7.89 -19.30
N PHE A 8 -3.12 -8.84 -19.88
CA PHE A 8 -1.80 -9.19 -19.37
C PHE A 8 -0.79 -8.05 -19.49
N GLY A 9 -0.84 -7.28 -20.58
CA GLY A 9 0.00 -6.09 -20.76
C GLY A 9 -0.24 -5.04 -19.67
N LEU A 10 -1.51 -4.72 -19.39
CA LEU A 10 -1.90 -3.78 -18.33
C LEU A 10 -1.49 -4.26 -16.93
N LEU A 11 -1.70 -5.55 -16.64
CA LEU A 11 -1.31 -6.15 -15.36
C LEU A 11 0.21 -6.11 -15.18
N PHE A 12 0.97 -6.46 -16.22
CA PHE A 12 2.43 -6.44 -16.20
C PHE A 12 2.96 -5.02 -15.99
N LEU A 13 2.38 -4.02 -16.67
CA LEU A 13 2.75 -2.62 -16.51
C LEU A 13 2.52 -2.11 -15.07
N ALA A 14 1.38 -2.47 -14.46
CA ALA A 14 1.09 -2.11 -13.08
C ALA A 14 2.11 -2.71 -12.09
N VAL A 15 2.39 -4.01 -12.22
CA VAL A 15 3.38 -4.70 -11.35
C VAL A 15 4.79 -4.15 -11.58
N ALA A 16 5.18 -3.90 -12.84
CA ALA A 16 6.48 -3.33 -13.18
C ALA A 16 6.64 -1.93 -12.59
N GLY A 17 5.63 -1.06 -12.69
CA GLY A 17 5.66 0.29 -12.12
C GLY A 17 5.82 0.30 -10.59
N ILE A 18 5.13 -0.62 -9.91
CA ILE A 18 5.25 -0.81 -8.46
C ILE A 18 6.66 -1.32 -8.09
N SER A 19 7.21 -2.25 -8.88
CA SER A 19 8.53 -2.87 -8.65
C SER A 19 9.69 -1.89 -8.81
N ILE A 20 9.65 -1.00 -9.81
CA ILE A 20 10.68 0.03 -10.01
C ILE A 20 10.79 0.95 -8.78
N LYS A 21 9.65 1.25 -8.15
CA LYS A 21 9.59 2.12 -6.96
C LYS A 21 10.30 1.50 -5.74
N ILE A 22 10.30 0.17 -5.63
CA ILE A 22 11.02 -0.57 -4.57
C ILE A 22 12.53 -0.47 -4.79
N TRP A 23 12.99 -0.64 -6.04
CA TRP A 23 14.40 -0.61 -6.38
C TRP A 23 15.02 0.77 -6.14
N GLY A 24 14.25 1.85 -6.37
CA GLY A 24 14.68 3.22 -6.09
C GLY A 24 14.61 3.64 -4.62
N LYS A 25 14.09 2.80 -3.71
CA LYS A 25 13.95 3.14 -2.29
C LYS A 25 15.08 2.52 -1.46
N LYS A 26 15.75 3.35 -0.66
CA LYS A 26 16.75 2.90 0.32
C LYS A 26 16.06 1.92 1.30
N ASN A 27 16.58 0.70 1.40
CA ASN A 27 16.05 -0.45 2.17
C ASN A 27 14.88 -1.24 1.55
N GLY A 28 14.41 -0.93 0.33
CA GLY A 28 13.44 -1.77 -0.38
C GLY A 28 12.06 -1.93 0.30
N GLU A 29 11.80 -1.24 1.40
CA GLU A 29 10.53 -1.35 2.11
C GLU A 29 9.44 -0.54 1.40
N PHE A 30 8.23 -1.06 1.26
CA PHE A 30 7.12 -0.21 0.87
C PHE A 30 6.85 0.84 1.96
N ALA A 31 6.96 2.13 1.63
CA ALA A 31 6.42 3.17 2.51
C ALA A 31 4.90 3.09 2.40
N GLY A 32 4.30 2.33 3.30
CA GLY A 32 2.90 1.91 3.24
C GLY A 32 1.94 3.09 3.18
N THR A 33 1.06 3.06 2.18
CA THR A 33 -0.22 3.75 2.23
C THR A 33 -1.20 2.80 2.92
N CYS A 34 -1.63 3.10 4.16
CA CYS A 34 -2.63 2.27 4.85
C CYS A 34 -3.98 2.40 4.11
N ALA A 35 -4.31 1.41 3.27
CA ALA A 35 -5.55 1.38 2.51
C ALA A 35 -6.78 1.41 3.44
N SER A 36 -6.67 0.80 4.62
CA SER A 36 -7.73 0.80 5.64
C SER A 36 -7.94 2.15 6.34
N GLN A 37 -7.21 3.21 5.96
CA GLN A 37 -7.53 4.59 6.36
C GLN A 37 -8.24 5.38 5.24
N SER A 38 -8.52 4.76 4.09
CA SER A 38 -9.30 5.44 3.06
C SER A 38 -10.70 5.74 3.62
N PRO A 39 -11.20 6.99 3.54
CA PRO A 39 -12.55 7.34 3.97
C PRO A 39 -13.64 6.59 3.18
N PHE A 40 -13.28 6.04 2.02
CA PHE A 40 -14.16 5.16 1.25
C PHE A 40 -14.32 3.77 1.88
N LEU A 41 -13.25 3.25 2.51
CA LEU A 41 -13.18 1.90 3.08
C LEU A 41 -13.46 1.88 4.59
N ASN A 42 -13.08 2.93 5.31
CA ASN A 42 -13.20 3.03 6.76
C ASN A 42 -14.24 4.08 7.16
N LYS A 43 -15.51 3.69 7.10
CA LYS A 43 -16.66 4.56 7.37
C LYS A 43 -16.95 4.70 8.86
N ASP A 44 -16.56 3.70 9.65
CA ASP A 44 -16.84 3.62 11.09
C ASP A 44 -15.66 4.13 11.95
N ASN A 45 -14.72 4.87 11.34
CA ASN A 45 -13.53 5.43 11.98
C ASN A 45 -12.72 4.43 12.82
N GLN A 46 -12.60 3.21 12.32
CA GLN A 46 -11.86 2.14 12.99
C GLN A 46 -10.35 2.42 12.94
N PRO A 47 -9.57 1.99 13.94
CA PRO A 47 -8.11 2.13 13.89
C PRO A 47 -7.50 1.33 12.72
N CYS A 48 -6.43 1.83 12.10
CA CYS A 48 -5.70 1.14 11.03
C CYS A 48 -5.22 -0.23 11.55
N GLY A 49 -5.70 -1.33 10.97
CA GLY A 49 -5.39 -2.69 11.45
C GLY A 49 -3.91 -3.08 11.39
N LEU A 50 -3.08 -2.30 10.68
CA LEU A 50 -1.64 -2.51 10.62
C LEU A 50 -0.88 -1.91 11.81
N CYS A 51 -1.23 -0.70 12.24
CA CYS A 51 -0.45 0.04 13.24
C CYS A 51 -1.26 0.70 14.37
N GLY A 52 -2.58 0.50 14.36
CA GLY A 52 -3.50 0.96 15.40
C GLY A 52 -3.82 2.46 15.39
N LYS A 53 -3.29 3.25 14.45
CA LYS A 53 -3.56 4.70 14.40
C LYS A 53 -5.00 5.00 14.01
N MET A 54 -5.56 6.08 14.53
CA MET A 54 -6.89 6.56 14.12
C MET A 54 -6.83 7.30 12.77
N PRO A 55 -7.96 7.41 12.02
CA PRO A 55 -8.00 8.13 10.74
C PRO A 55 -7.47 9.57 10.80
N GLU A 56 -7.70 10.24 11.92
CA GLU A 56 -7.26 11.61 12.20
C GLU A 56 -5.75 11.69 12.50
N GLU A 57 -5.13 10.57 12.85
CA GLU A 57 -3.72 10.49 13.21
C GLU A 57 -2.86 10.30 11.95
N THR A 58 -1.92 11.22 11.79
CA THR A 58 -1.02 11.21 10.63
C THR A 58 0.06 10.13 10.79
N GLU A 59 0.55 9.92 12.02
CA GLU A 59 1.65 9.01 12.32
C GLU A 59 1.17 7.73 13.00
N CYS A 60 1.81 6.60 12.68
CA CYS A 60 1.60 5.35 13.40
C CYS A 60 2.29 5.42 14.76
N LYS A 61 1.55 5.14 15.84
CA LYS A 61 2.09 5.18 17.21
C LYS A 61 3.02 4.02 17.55
N ASN A 62 2.98 2.93 16.78
CA ASN A 62 3.92 1.82 16.91
C ASN A 62 5.14 2.04 16.00
N THR A 63 6.28 2.37 16.62
CA THR A 63 7.60 2.49 15.98
C THR A 63 8.36 1.17 15.93
N THR A 64 7.75 0.06 16.38
CA THR A 64 8.35 -1.27 16.38
C THR A 64 7.45 -2.27 15.66
N THR A 65 8.04 -3.05 14.75
CA THR A 65 7.47 -4.24 14.09
C THR A 65 6.82 -4.06 12.70
N PHE A 66 7.59 -3.56 11.73
CA PHE A 66 7.45 -3.99 10.31
C PHE A 66 8.77 -4.52 9.71
N TYR A 67 9.87 -4.50 10.48
CA TYR A 67 11.09 -5.24 10.17
C TYR A 67 11.02 -6.58 10.91
N ASN A 68 10.65 -7.64 10.20
CA ASN A 68 11.27 -8.95 10.41
C ASN A 68 12.09 -9.20 9.15
#